data_AF-A0A962TNW6-F1
#
_entry.id   AF-A0A962TNW6-F1
#
_cell.length_a   1.000
_cell.length_b   1.000
_cell.length_c   1.000
_cell.angle_alpha   90.00
_cell.angle_beta   90.00
_cell.angle_gamma   90.00
#
_symmetry.space_group_name_H-M   'P 1'
#
loop_
_entity.id
_entity.type
_entity.pdbx_description
1 polymer ?
#
loop_
_entity_poly.entity_id
_entity_poly.type
_entity_poly.pdbx_seq_one_letter_code
_entity_poly.pdbx_strand_id
1 'polypeptide(L)'
;AKRRTTSGSTGHRPDKTTFCPGSPVIRRPVRAEKEKVVDPGYEMLFETTIRSFIGEKAFHIAGQVHSERSRKDWYRKAIKKAIQRIAEIETSTKHKEELSYWSERALGALNERPYNETVFTLCLLRLVATLVGYFGVKPYNIATPAYFQTPSQHYTEIIANQGDVMQDYCDKKGSLATRRRLILQLKEEGMTDFEISLVFGVSEYEVKKLRKEL
;
A
#
# COMPACT_ATOMS: atom_id res chain seq x y z
N ALA A 1 -36.72 79.58 -12.52
CA ALA A 1 -38.00 79.18 -13.13
C ALA A 1 -37.73 78.52 -14.47
N LYS A 2 -38.45 77.41 -14.78
CA LYS A 2 -38.86 76.86 -16.11
C LYS A 2 -37.91 76.98 -17.32
N ARG A 3 -37.78 76.02 -18.24
CA ARG A 3 -38.17 74.62 -18.44
C ARG A 3 -37.58 74.25 -19.83
N ARG A 4 -37.11 73.02 -19.97
CA ARG A 4 -37.19 72.11 -21.14
C ARG A 4 -36.63 72.53 -22.51
N THR A 5 -35.71 71.71 -22.98
CA THR A 5 -35.49 71.31 -24.39
C THR A 5 -36.00 69.86 -24.54
N THR A 6 -36.99 69.62 -25.43
CA THR A 6 -36.89 68.86 -26.70
C THR A 6 -36.47 67.39 -26.53
N SER A 7 -36.92 66.36 -27.23
CA SER A 7 -37.96 66.05 -28.24
C SER A 7 -37.48 64.74 -28.88
N GLY A 8 -38.37 63.80 -29.21
CA GLY A 8 -38.09 62.72 -30.16
C GLY A 8 -37.11 61.64 -29.67
N SER A 9 -37.08 60.43 -30.21
CA SER A 9 -37.90 59.80 -31.24
C SER A 9 -37.60 58.30 -31.23
N THR A 10 -38.56 57.52 -31.73
CA THR A 10 -38.38 56.31 -32.57
C THR A 10 -37.63 55.09 -32.04
N GLY A 11 -38.30 53.95 -32.11
CA GLY A 11 -37.64 52.65 -32.30
C GLY A 11 -38.43 51.50 -31.70
N HIS A 12 -39.37 50.94 -32.47
CA HIS A 12 -40.17 49.79 -32.05
C HIS A 12 -39.79 48.54 -32.86
N ARG A 13 -39.71 47.41 -32.13
CA ARG A 13 -39.64 45.98 -32.49
C ARG A 13 -38.25 45.32 -32.52
N PRO A 14 -38.14 44.00 -32.22
CA PRO A 14 -39.13 43.07 -31.64
C PRO A 14 -38.67 42.37 -30.35
N ASP A 15 -39.66 41.91 -29.57
CA ASP A 15 -39.51 41.07 -28.39
C ASP A 15 -38.71 39.81 -28.67
N LYS A 16 -37.53 39.72 -28.04
CA LYS A 16 -36.85 38.46 -27.78
C LYS A 16 -37.03 38.13 -26.31
N THR A 17 -37.75 37.03 -26.09
CA THR A 17 -37.84 36.28 -24.84
C THR A 17 -36.47 36.17 -24.18
N THR A 18 -36.24 36.98 -23.14
CA THR A 18 -35.03 36.90 -22.32
C THR A 18 -35.36 36.06 -21.09
N PHE A 19 -34.81 34.85 -21.12
CA PHE A 19 -34.61 33.96 -19.98
C PHE A 19 -33.97 34.76 -18.83
N CYS A 20 -34.64 34.90 -17.69
CA CYS A 20 -34.02 35.46 -16.49
C CYS A 20 -33.13 34.38 -15.83
N PRO A 21 -31.80 34.52 -15.80
CA PRO A 21 -30.95 33.62 -15.03
C PRO A 21 -31.18 33.90 -13.54
N GLY A 22 -31.40 32.82 -12.78
CA GLY A 22 -31.69 32.84 -11.36
C GLY A 22 -30.69 33.66 -10.55
N SER A 23 -31.22 34.44 -9.62
CA SER A 23 -30.44 35.15 -8.62
C SER A 23 -29.51 34.18 -7.87
N PRO A 24 -28.22 34.50 -7.70
CA PRO A 24 -27.32 33.66 -6.94
C PRO A 24 -27.77 33.64 -5.47
N VAL A 25 -28.18 32.46 -5.01
CA VAL A 25 -28.39 32.19 -3.58
C VAL A 25 -27.03 32.35 -2.90
N ILE A 26 -26.83 33.49 -2.23
CA ILE A 26 -25.69 33.71 -1.35
C ILE A 26 -25.83 32.73 -0.17
N ARG A 27 -25.24 31.53 -0.31
CA ARG A 27 -25.09 30.59 0.79
C ARG A 27 -24.14 31.22 1.80
N ARG A 28 -24.68 31.67 2.93
CA ARG A 28 -23.88 32.10 4.07
C ARG A 28 -22.90 30.97 4.43
N PRO A 29 -21.62 31.26 4.68
CA PRO A 29 -20.70 30.24 5.16
C PRO A 29 -21.18 29.77 6.54
N VAL A 30 -21.54 28.49 6.62
CA VAL A 30 -21.75 27.81 7.90
C VAL A 30 -20.42 27.88 8.63
N ARG A 31 -20.36 28.62 9.75
CA ARG A 31 -19.18 28.62 10.63
C ARG A 31 -19.00 27.18 11.11
N ALA A 32 -18.00 26.50 10.58
CA ALA A 32 -17.52 25.25 11.14
C ALA A 32 -17.11 25.53 12.59
N GLU A 33 -17.87 24.99 13.53
CA GLU A 33 -17.45 24.92 14.92
C GLU A 33 -16.11 24.17 14.93
N LYS A 34 -15.06 24.83 15.41
CA LYS A 34 -13.75 24.19 15.57
C LYS A 34 -13.90 23.16 16.67
N GLU A 35 -14.10 21.92 16.26
CA GLU A 35 -14.03 20.76 17.14
C GLU A 35 -12.69 20.81 17.88
N LYS A 36 -12.72 20.95 19.20
CA LYS A 36 -11.51 20.99 20.02
C LYS A 36 -10.89 19.61 19.97
N VAL A 37 -9.87 19.44 19.13
CA VAL A 37 -9.03 18.24 19.12
C VAL A 37 -8.42 18.10 20.51
N VAL A 38 -8.87 17.08 21.26
CA VAL A 38 -8.31 16.75 22.57
C VAL A 38 -6.98 16.04 22.31
N ASP A 39 -5.86 16.71 22.57
CA ASP A 39 -4.55 16.09 22.59
C ASP A 39 -4.47 15.19 23.85
N PRO A 40 -4.34 13.87 23.71
CA PRO A 40 -4.26 12.96 24.85
C PRO A 40 -3.03 13.20 25.73
N GLY A 41 -2.04 13.96 25.25
CA GLY A 41 -0.80 14.22 25.96
C GLY A 41 0.21 13.08 25.79
N TYR A 42 1.49 13.41 25.99
CA TYR A 42 2.62 12.52 25.67
C TYR A 42 2.57 11.16 26.37
N GLU A 43 2.21 11.12 27.65
CA GLU A 43 2.18 9.88 28.44
C GLU A 43 1.07 8.93 27.97
N MET A 44 -0.12 9.47 27.68
CA MET A 44 -1.23 8.69 27.15
C MET A 44 -0.98 8.27 25.71
N LEU A 45 -0.32 9.11 24.89
CA LEU A 45 0.10 8.74 23.55
C LEU A 45 1.07 7.55 23.60
N PHE A 46 2.02 7.54 24.53
CA PHE A 46 2.90 6.40 24.77
C PHE A 46 2.11 5.14 25.12
N GLU A 47 1.24 5.21 26.14
CA GLU A 47 0.46 4.05 26.56
C GLU A 47 -0.44 3.51 25.44
N THR A 48 -1.24 4.36 24.80
CA THR A 48 -2.16 3.97 23.71
C THR A 48 -1.42 3.38 22.51
N THR A 49 -0.25 3.93 22.17
CA THR A 49 0.61 3.40 21.10
C THR A 49 1.09 1.98 21.44
N ILE A 50 1.62 1.75 22.65
CA ILE A 50 2.11 0.42 23.04
C ILE A 50 0.95 -0.59 23.19
N ARG A 51 -0.20 -0.15 23.72
CA ARG A 51 -1.42 -0.97 23.79
C ARG A 51 -1.90 -1.43 22.41
N SER A 52 -1.69 -0.64 21.37
CA SER A 52 -2.04 -1.05 19.99
C SER A 52 -1.28 -2.30 19.52
N PHE A 53 -0.08 -2.58 20.06
CA PHE A 53 0.71 -3.77 19.72
C PHE A 53 0.55 -4.93 20.71
N ILE A 54 0.39 -4.62 22.01
CA ILE A 54 0.50 -5.62 23.10
C ILE A 54 -0.82 -5.78 23.88
N GLY A 55 -1.82 -4.96 23.59
CA GLY A 55 -3.13 -4.98 24.24
C GLY A 55 -3.07 -4.57 25.72
N GLU A 56 -3.94 -5.18 26.53
CA GLU A 56 -4.11 -4.89 27.97
C GLU A 56 -2.84 -5.08 28.82
N LYS A 57 -1.84 -5.82 28.33
CA LYS A 57 -0.55 -5.99 29.03
C LYS A 57 0.21 -4.67 29.21
N ALA A 58 -0.14 -3.65 28.44
CA ALA A 58 0.46 -2.32 28.48
C ALA A 58 -0.47 -1.29 29.17
N PHE A 59 -1.46 -1.73 29.94
CA PHE A 59 -2.31 -0.82 30.71
C PHE A 59 -1.54 -0.17 31.87
N HIS A 60 -1.78 1.12 32.14
CA HIS A 60 -1.13 1.90 33.21
C HIS A 60 0.40 2.00 33.09
N ILE A 61 0.93 2.11 31.86
CA ILE A 61 2.36 2.33 31.63
C ILE A 61 2.69 3.79 31.30
N ALA A 62 1.70 4.68 31.23
CA ALA A 62 1.87 6.10 30.89
C ALA A 62 3.04 6.77 31.64
N GLY A 63 3.12 6.58 32.96
CA GLY A 63 4.19 7.16 33.80
C GLY A 63 5.58 6.57 33.56
N GLN A 64 5.70 5.45 32.85
CA GLN A 64 6.99 4.85 32.51
C GLN A 64 7.68 5.54 31.32
N VAL A 65 6.99 6.46 30.65
CA VAL A 65 7.52 7.15 29.46
C VAL A 65 8.78 7.95 29.78
N HIS A 66 8.96 8.43 31.00
CA HIS A 66 10.14 9.26 31.36
C HIS A 66 11.42 8.43 31.58
N SER A 67 11.29 7.12 31.76
CA SER A 67 12.42 6.20 31.95
C SER A 67 12.88 5.63 30.61
N GLU A 68 14.10 5.97 30.18
CA GLU A 68 14.69 5.44 28.94
C GLU A 68 14.70 3.90 28.94
N ARG A 69 15.11 3.29 30.06
CA ARG A 69 15.14 1.83 30.22
C ARG A 69 13.77 1.22 29.99
N SER A 70 12.73 1.81 30.61
CA SER A 70 11.37 1.33 30.48
C SER A 70 10.83 1.53 29.06
N ARG A 71 11.08 2.69 28.44
CA ARG A 71 10.74 2.97 27.02
C ARG A 71 11.32 1.89 26.11
N LYS A 72 12.62 1.61 26.23
CA LYS A 72 13.32 0.62 25.40
C LYS A 72 12.74 -0.77 25.56
N ASP A 73 12.40 -1.17 26.79
CA ASP A 73 11.79 -2.47 27.04
C ASP A 73 10.41 -2.61 26.41
N TRP A 74 9.59 -1.55 26.44
CA TRP A 74 8.29 -1.54 25.77
C TRP A 74 8.40 -1.49 24.25
N TYR A 75 9.27 -0.64 23.70
CA TYR A 75 9.55 -0.59 22.26
C TYR A 75 10.03 -1.93 21.74
N ARG A 76 10.92 -2.62 22.48
CA ARG A 76 11.39 -3.95 22.11
C ARG A 76 10.25 -4.95 22.00
N LYS A 77 9.31 -4.95 22.96
CA LYS A 77 8.14 -5.83 22.93
C LYS A 77 7.22 -5.49 21.75
N ALA A 78 6.97 -4.21 21.51
CA ALA A 78 6.13 -3.75 20.41
C ALA A 78 6.70 -4.12 19.04
N ILE A 79 8.00 -3.89 18.81
CA ILE A 79 8.68 -4.23 17.55
C ILE A 79 8.70 -5.74 17.34
N LYS A 80 8.94 -6.55 18.37
CA LYS A 80 8.84 -8.01 18.24
C LYS A 80 7.44 -8.45 17.77
N LYS A 81 6.39 -7.78 18.24
CA LYS A 81 5.02 -8.01 17.76
C LYS A 81 4.83 -7.53 16.31
N ALA A 82 5.40 -6.39 15.95
CA ALA A 82 5.38 -5.89 14.57
C ALA A 82 6.08 -6.86 13.61
N ILE A 83 7.26 -7.38 13.96
CA ILE A 83 8.01 -8.37 13.17
C ILE A 83 7.17 -9.62 12.90
N GLN A 84 6.48 -10.14 13.93
CA GLN A 84 5.57 -11.29 13.77
C GLN A 84 4.48 -10.99 12.73
N ARG A 85 3.87 -9.79 12.77
CA ARG A 85 2.86 -9.38 11.78
C ARG A 85 3.43 -9.16 10.39
N ILE A 86 4.61 -8.55 10.30
CA ILE A 86 5.33 -8.36 9.05
C ILE A 86 5.62 -9.71 8.39
N ALA A 87 5.98 -10.73 9.17
CA ALA A 87 6.21 -12.09 8.68
C ALA A 87 4.95 -12.73 8.06
N GLU A 88 3.75 -12.30 8.45
CA GLU A 88 2.47 -12.74 7.88
C GLU A 88 2.09 -12.01 6.58
N ILE A 89 2.72 -10.86 6.26
CA ILE A 89 2.40 -10.10 5.04
C ILE A 89 2.86 -10.84 3.79
N GLU A 90 1.93 -11.22 2.92
CA GLU A 90 2.24 -11.76 1.59
C GLU A 90 2.62 -10.63 0.64
N THR A 91 3.86 -10.66 0.15
CA THR A 91 4.43 -9.66 -0.76
C THR A 91 5.63 -10.26 -1.51
N SER A 92 6.19 -9.52 -2.48
CA SER A 92 7.42 -9.93 -3.16
C SER A 92 8.59 -10.18 -2.19
N THR A 93 9.49 -11.11 -2.56
CA THR A 93 10.66 -11.48 -1.75
C THR A 93 11.50 -10.26 -1.37
N LYS A 94 11.76 -9.37 -2.34
CA LYS A 94 12.52 -8.13 -2.12
C LYS A 94 11.85 -7.20 -1.12
N HIS A 95 10.53 -7.06 -1.17
CA HIS A 95 9.80 -6.28 -0.16
C HIS A 95 9.90 -6.91 1.22
N LYS A 96 9.80 -8.24 1.30
CA LYS A 96 9.92 -8.97 2.55
C LYS A 96 11.31 -8.83 3.18
N GLU A 97 12.36 -8.87 2.36
CA GLU A 97 13.75 -8.65 2.79
C GLU A 97 13.94 -7.26 3.38
N GLU A 98 13.45 -6.21 2.71
CA GLU A 98 13.53 -4.83 3.20
C GLU A 98 12.73 -4.64 4.50
N LEU A 99 11.49 -5.16 4.57
CA LEU A 99 10.69 -5.10 5.80
C LEU A 99 11.41 -5.79 6.96
N SER A 100 11.99 -6.97 6.70
CA SER A 100 12.75 -7.72 7.70
C SER A 100 13.98 -6.92 8.15
N TYR A 101 14.78 -6.44 7.19
CA TYR A 101 15.96 -5.62 7.45
C TYR A 101 15.67 -4.40 8.32
N TRP A 102 14.68 -3.57 7.96
CA TRP A 102 14.37 -2.36 8.72
C TRP A 102 13.77 -2.66 10.10
N SER A 103 12.99 -3.74 10.22
CA SER A 103 12.45 -4.17 11.51
C SER A 103 13.54 -4.69 12.46
N GLU A 104 14.52 -5.43 11.94
CA GLU A 104 15.70 -5.88 12.69
C GLU A 104 16.62 -4.71 13.04
N ARG A 105 16.81 -3.76 12.12
CA ARG A 105 17.60 -2.55 12.38
C ARG A 105 16.96 -1.69 13.46
N ALA A 106 15.64 -1.53 13.46
CA ALA A 106 14.92 -0.83 14.53
C ALA A 106 15.08 -1.55 15.88
N LEU A 107 15.05 -2.89 15.90
CA LEU A 107 15.32 -3.67 17.10
C LEU A 107 16.77 -3.53 17.58
N GLY A 108 17.73 -3.50 16.65
CA GLY A 108 19.15 -3.29 16.91
C GLY A 108 19.44 -1.90 17.49
N ALA A 109 18.80 -0.85 16.98
CA ALA A 109 18.94 0.52 17.47
C ALA A 109 18.55 0.66 18.96
N LEU A 110 17.65 -0.19 19.47
CA LEU A 110 17.32 -0.23 20.90
C LEU A 110 18.45 -0.80 21.78
N ASN A 111 19.41 -1.52 21.21
CA ASN A 111 20.51 -2.12 21.97
C ASN A 111 21.82 -1.30 21.86
N GLU A 112 21.87 -0.30 20.98
CA GLU A 112 23.03 0.59 20.82
C GLU A 112 23.31 1.38 22.11
N ARG A 113 24.60 1.63 22.37
CA ARG A 113 25.11 2.41 23.51
C ARG A 113 26.07 3.47 22.99
N PRO A 114 25.78 4.77 23.14
CA PRO A 114 24.58 5.36 23.76
C PRO A 114 23.30 5.10 22.93
N TYR A 115 22.15 5.08 23.60
CA TYR A 115 20.86 4.98 22.92
C TYR A 115 20.58 6.28 22.15
N ASN A 116 20.23 6.14 20.87
CA ASN A 116 19.90 7.27 20.01
C ASN A 116 18.44 7.17 19.54
N GLU A 117 17.57 7.96 20.16
CA GLU A 117 16.14 8.03 19.83
C GLU A 117 15.89 8.49 18.39
N THR A 118 16.74 9.37 17.86
CA THR A 118 16.61 9.85 16.48
C THR A 118 16.86 8.73 15.48
N VAL A 119 17.91 7.93 15.68
CA VAL A 119 18.20 6.77 14.83
C VAL A 119 17.07 5.74 14.90
N PHE A 120 16.57 5.48 16.10
CA PHE A 120 15.43 4.60 16.31
C PHE A 120 14.18 5.07 15.55
N THR A 121 13.86 6.36 15.68
CA THR A 121 12.71 6.99 15.00
C THR A 121 12.86 6.96 13.49
N LEU A 122 14.06 7.22 12.96
CA LEU A 122 14.34 7.10 11.53
C LEU A 122 14.19 5.66 11.03
N CYS A 123 14.60 4.66 11.80
CA CYS A 123 14.37 3.25 11.45
C CYS A 123 12.87 2.92 11.40
N LEU A 124 12.08 3.42 12.35
CA LEU A 124 10.62 3.25 12.34
C LEU A 124 9.97 3.96 11.15
N LEU A 125 10.37 5.20 10.86
CA LEU A 125 9.85 5.95 9.71
C LEU A 125 10.21 5.24 8.40
N ARG A 126 11.41 4.67 8.31
CA ARG A 126 11.85 3.90 7.17
C ARG A 126 11.06 2.60 7.01
N LEU A 127 10.79 1.90 8.11
CA LEU A 127 9.92 0.72 8.12
C LEU A 127 8.50 1.07 7.64
N VAL A 128 7.94 2.20 8.07
CA VAL A 128 6.65 2.70 7.57
C VAL A 128 6.71 3.00 6.08
N ALA A 129 7.78 3.64 5.60
CA ALA A 129 7.97 3.91 4.18
C ALA A 129 8.01 2.60 3.37
N THR A 130 8.73 1.59 3.85
CA THR A 130 8.77 0.26 3.23
C THR A 130 7.39 -0.39 3.22
N LEU A 131 6.65 -0.37 4.34
CA LEU A 131 5.27 -0.91 4.41
C LEU A 131 4.32 -0.30 3.38
N VAL A 132 4.52 0.98 3.03
CA VAL A 132 3.74 1.69 2.00
C VAL A 132 4.23 1.40 0.57
N GLY A 133 5.39 0.74 0.43
CA GLY A 133 5.95 0.33 -0.86
C GLY A 133 7.04 1.24 -1.40
N TYR A 134 7.58 2.17 -0.59
CA TYR A 134 8.70 3.03 -0.96
C TYR A 134 10.05 2.30 -0.78
N PHE A 135 10.80 2.14 -1.87
CA PHE A 135 12.12 1.51 -1.88
C PHE A 135 13.25 2.49 -2.15
N GLY A 136 14.39 2.32 -1.45
CA GLY A 136 15.60 3.07 -1.75
C GLY A 136 15.51 4.58 -1.45
N VAL A 137 16.42 5.36 -2.03
CA VAL A 137 16.54 6.81 -1.83
C VAL A 137 15.58 7.61 -2.73
N LYS A 138 15.13 7.00 -3.82
CA LYS A 138 14.19 7.61 -4.76
C LYS A 138 12.77 7.11 -4.45
N PRO A 139 11.72 7.94 -4.58
CA PRO A 139 10.35 7.57 -4.26
C PRO A 139 9.76 6.70 -5.39
N TYR A 140 10.31 5.51 -5.59
CA TYR A 140 9.69 4.51 -6.45
C TYR A 140 8.70 3.70 -5.62
N ASN A 141 7.45 3.66 -6.06
CA ASN A 141 6.39 2.88 -5.44
C ASN A 141 6.37 1.50 -6.10
N ILE A 142 7.21 0.59 -5.61
CA ILE A 142 7.49 -0.68 -6.31
C ILE A 142 6.68 -1.83 -5.71
N ALA A 143 6.41 -1.82 -4.41
CA ALA A 143 5.57 -2.83 -3.77
C ALA A 143 4.15 -2.29 -3.61
N THR A 144 3.38 -2.42 -4.68
CA THR A 144 1.93 -2.51 -4.52
C THR A 144 1.63 -3.86 -3.86
N PRO A 145 0.81 -3.94 -2.79
CA PRO A 145 0.45 -5.20 -2.15
C PRO A 145 0.06 -6.27 -3.17
N ALA A 146 0.67 -7.45 -3.07
CA ALA A 146 0.67 -8.49 -4.10
C ALA A 146 -0.70 -9.15 -4.37
N TYR A 147 -1.78 -8.71 -3.72
CA TYR A 147 -3.13 -9.22 -3.97
C TYR A 147 -3.64 -8.91 -5.40
N PHE A 148 -2.95 -8.04 -6.16
CA PHE A 148 -3.38 -7.59 -7.50
C PHE A 148 -2.23 -7.32 -8.49
N GLN A 149 -1.04 -7.94 -8.34
CA GLN A 149 -0.03 -7.79 -9.41
C GLN A 149 -0.44 -8.61 -10.64
N THR A 150 -0.85 -7.91 -11.69
CA THR A 150 -1.00 -8.50 -13.02
C THR A 150 0.37 -8.96 -13.55
N PRO A 151 0.45 -9.99 -14.41
CA PRO A 151 1.73 -10.43 -15.00
C PRO A 151 2.53 -9.28 -15.62
N SER A 152 1.82 -8.32 -16.23
CA SER A 152 2.40 -7.10 -16.80
C SER A 152 3.14 -6.25 -15.74
N GLN A 153 2.55 -6.10 -14.55
CA GLN A 153 3.15 -5.32 -13.45
C GLN A 153 4.37 -6.04 -12.86
N HIS A 154 4.32 -7.37 -12.74
CA HIS A 154 5.44 -8.18 -12.29
C HIS A 154 6.68 -8.02 -13.19
N TYR A 155 6.53 -8.14 -14.51
CA TYR A 155 7.65 -7.97 -15.42
C TYR A 155 8.10 -6.52 -15.57
N THR A 156 7.18 -5.56 -15.42
CA THR A 156 7.53 -4.13 -15.37
C THR A 156 8.39 -3.82 -14.14
N GLU A 157 8.12 -4.46 -13.00
CA GLU A 157 8.97 -4.37 -11.79
C GLU A 157 10.37 -4.94 -12.03
N ILE A 158 10.48 -6.09 -12.71
CA ILE A 158 11.77 -6.70 -13.05
C ILE A 158 12.58 -5.76 -13.94
N ILE A 159 11.97 -5.20 -14.99
CA ILE A 159 12.63 -4.24 -15.91
C ILE A 159 13.02 -2.96 -15.18
N ALA A 160 12.15 -2.42 -14.33
CA ALA A 160 12.41 -1.19 -13.56
C ALA A 160 13.57 -1.36 -12.56
N ASN A 161 13.80 -2.59 -12.08
CA ASN A 161 14.90 -2.94 -11.19
C ASN A 161 16.19 -3.33 -11.93
N GLN A 162 16.33 -3.02 -13.23
CA GLN A 162 17.47 -3.42 -14.07
C GLN A 162 17.61 -4.94 -14.25
N GLY A 163 16.53 -5.70 -14.06
CA GLY A 163 16.47 -7.12 -14.39
C GLY A 163 16.38 -7.36 -15.90
N ASP A 164 16.42 -8.63 -16.30
CA ASP A 164 16.35 -9.03 -17.70
C ASP A 164 14.97 -8.69 -18.31
N VAL A 165 14.98 -7.95 -19.43
CA VAL A 165 13.78 -7.58 -20.19
C VAL A 165 13.11 -8.82 -20.81
N MET A 166 13.89 -9.89 -21.04
CA MET A 166 13.41 -11.15 -21.61
C MET A 166 12.87 -12.13 -20.57
N GLN A 167 12.78 -11.75 -19.30
CA GLN A 167 12.35 -12.64 -18.23
C GLN A 167 10.94 -13.23 -18.46
N ASP A 168 9.98 -12.45 -18.99
CA ASP A 168 8.63 -12.96 -19.36
C ASP A 168 8.70 -14.07 -20.41
N TYR A 169 9.57 -13.93 -21.41
CA TYR A 169 9.75 -14.92 -22.45
C TYR A 169 10.40 -16.21 -21.91
N CYS A 170 11.40 -16.05 -21.04
CA CYS A 170 12.08 -17.16 -20.37
C CYS A 170 11.13 -17.91 -19.42
N ASP A 171 10.33 -17.21 -18.64
CA ASP A 171 9.38 -17.79 -17.69
C ASP A 171 8.18 -18.43 -18.38
N LYS A 172 7.72 -17.88 -19.52
CA LYS A 172 6.73 -18.56 -20.38
C LYS A 172 7.27 -19.86 -20.97
N LYS A 173 8.54 -19.90 -21.40
CA LYS A 173 9.18 -21.14 -21.87
C LYS A 173 9.42 -22.13 -20.73
N GLY A 174 9.86 -21.64 -19.57
CA GLY A 174 10.11 -22.46 -18.38
C GLY A 174 8.83 -23.04 -17.77
N SER A 175 7.74 -22.27 -17.74
CA SER A 175 6.43 -22.75 -17.27
C SER A 175 5.82 -23.80 -18.19
N LEU A 176 5.99 -23.67 -19.52
CA LEU A 176 5.64 -24.73 -20.47
C LEU A 176 6.46 -26.00 -20.24
N ALA A 177 7.79 -25.87 -20.07
CA ALA A 177 8.66 -27.02 -19.77
C ALA A 177 8.30 -27.68 -18.43
N THR A 178 7.95 -26.90 -17.41
CA THR A 178 7.54 -27.39 -16.09
C THR A 178 6.17 -28.07 -16.14
N ARG A 179 5.19 -27.49 -16.84
CA ARG A 179 3.88 -28.12 -17.09
C ARG A 179 4.05 -29.45 -17.82
N ARG A 180 4.90 -29.50 -18.84
CA ARG A 180 5.22 -30.74 -19.55
C ARG A 180 5.82 -31.80 -18.62
N ARG A 181 6.80 -31.43 -17.79
CA ARG A 181 7.41 -32.33 -16.81
C ARG A 181 6.36 -32.91 -15.85
N LEU A 182 5.49 -32.07 -15.30
CA LEU A 182 4.46 -32.51 -14.36
C LEU A 182 3.41 -33.41 -15.03
N ILE A 183 2.99 -33.11 -16.27
CA ILE A 183 2.08 -33.97 -17.04
C ILE A 183 2.68 -35.36 -17.26
N LEU A 184 3.98 -35.45 -17.55
CA LEU A 184 4.68 -36.74 -17.71
C LEU A 184 4.76 -37.50 -16.38
N GLN A 185 5.05 -36.83 -15.27
CA GLN A 185 5.08 -37.45 -13.94
C GLN A 185 3.72 -38.02 -13.55
N LEU A 186 2.63 -37.25 -13.71
CA LEU A 186 1.28 -37.76 -13.43
C LEU A 186 0.88 -38.91 -14.34
N LYS A 187 1.45 -38.98 -15.54
CA LYS A 187 1.27 -40.13 -16.44
C LYS A 187 2.00 -41.37 -15.96
N GLU A 188 3.22 -41.23 -15.47
CA GLU A 188 3.98 -42.31 -14.84
C GLU A 188 3.26 -42.83 -13.58
N GLU A 189 2.58 -41.94 -12.85
CA GLU A 189 1.70 -42.28 -11.72
C GLU A 189 0.38 -42.95 -12.13
N GLY A 190 0.12 -43.07 -13.44
CA GLY A 190 -1.04 -43.80 -13.99
C GLY A 190 -2.29 -42.95 -14.25
N MET A 191 -2.23 -41.62 -14.11
CA MET A 191 -3.40 -40.76 -14.35
C MET A 191 -3.78 -40.68 -15.83
N THR A 192 -5.08 -40.61 -16.10
CA THR A 192 -5.63 -40.44 -17.45
C THR A 192 -5.50 -39.00 -17.96
N ASP A 193 -5.55 -38.79 -19.29
CA ASP A 193 -5.45 -37.43 -19.87
C ASP A 193 -6.59 -36.52 -19.35
N PHE A 194 -7.75 -37.12 -19.09
CA PHE A 194 -8.92 -36.45 -18.52
C PHE A 194 -8.68 -36.00 -17.07
N GLU A 195 -8.17 -36.87 -16.19
CA GLU A 195 -7.87 -36.52 -14.80
C GLU A 195 -6.81 -35.42 -14.71
N ILE A 196 -5.76 -35.51 -15.54
CA ILE A 196 -4.72 -34.48 -15.63
C ILE A 196 -5.33 -33.14 -16.10
N SER A 197 -6.28 -33.17 -17.03
CA SER A 197 -6.97 -31.97 -17.51
C SER A 197 -7.77 -31.28 -16.39
N LEU A 198 -8.38 -32.06 -15.48
CA LEU A 198 -9.08 -31.55 -14.31
C LEU A 198 -8.11 -30.93 -13.28
N VAL A 199 -6.97 -31.59 -13.03
CA VAL A 199 -5.94 -31.10 -12.09
C VAL A 199 -5.33 -29.77 -12.55
N PHE A 200 -5.08 -29.64 -13.86
CA PHE A 200 -4.46 -28.43 -14.42
C PHE A 200 -5.47 -27.34 -14.83
N GLY A 201 -6.78 -27.63 -14.79
CA GLY A 201 -7.83 -26.70 -15.22
C GLY A 201 -7.73 -26.32 -16.71
N VAL A 202 -7.29 -27.27 -17.55
CA VAL A 202 -7.10 -27.09 -19.00
C VAL A 202 -7.91 -28.13 -19.76
N SER A 203 -8.03 -27.97 -21.08
CA SER A 203 -8.70 -28.97 -21.91
C SER A 203 -7.86 -30.24 -22.07
N GLU A 204 -8.52 -31.39 -22.24
CA GLU A 204 -7.84 -32.66 -22.56
C GLU A 204 -7.01 -32.55 -23.85
N TYR A 205 -7.48 -31.72 -24.80
CA TYR A 205 -6.74 -31.42 -26.03
C TYR A 205 -5.41 -30.71 -25.75
N GLU A 206 -5.38 -29.74 -24.84
CA GLU A 206 -4.15 -29.04 -24.44
C GLU A 206 -3.16 -29.98 -23.76
N VAL A 207 -3.64 -30.91 -22.93
CA VAL A 207 -2.80 -31.96 -22.33
C VAL A 207 -2.17 -32.83 -23.43
N LYS A 208 -2.97 -33.27 -24.41
CA LYS A 208 -2.48 -34.05 -25.56
C LYS A 208 -1.51 -33.28 -26.44
N LYS A 209 -1.73 -31.98 -26.65
CA LYS A 209 -0.85 -31.11 -27.41
C LYS A 209 0.50 -30.93 -26.71
N LEU A 210 0.49 -30.67 -25.40
CA LEU A 210 1.70 -30.55 -24.59
C LEU A 210 2.52 -31.85 -24.56
N ARG A 211 1.87 -33.01 -24.72
CA ARG A 211 2.54 -34.31 -24.88
C ARG A 211 3.12 -34.54 -26.28
N LYS A 212 2.46 -34.03 -27.33
CA LYS A 212 2.83 -34.28 -28.74
C LYS A 212 3.97 -33.42 -29.26
N GLU A 213 4.27 -32.27 -28.67
CA GLU A 213 5.35 -31.37 -29.08
C GLU A 213 6.76 -31.88 -28.69
N LEU A 214 7.02 -33.18 -28.90
CA LEU A 214 8.32 -33.84 -28.81
C LEU A 214 8.99 -33.87 -30.18
#